data_AF-A0A418M6X2-F1
#
_entry.id   AF-A0A418M6X2-F1
#
_cell.length_a   1.000
_cell.length_b   1.000
_cell.length_c   1.000
_cell.angle_alpha   90.00
_cell.angle_beta   90.00
_cell.angle_gamma   90.00
#
_symmetry.space_group_name_H-M   'P 1'
#
loop_
_entity.id
_entity.type
_entity.pdbx_description
1 polymer ?
#
loop_
_entity_poly.entity_id
_entity_poly.type
_entity_poly.pdbx_seq_one_letter_code
_entity_poly.pdbx_strand_id
1 'polypeptide(L)'
;MSQLHYLTPVQRLLVMTTLCLLTLAGCSGTDEPQPAARGQLLSRNWQVQSAQYSYSNLTYTYYQKGGTANDADLSAYRFNFESSGSYTFLNDSTSFQGDWELVDQESTLRLDGQSDFSILTLSDTNFDFSFTSEETDADNKAITVQYTYRLIPAN
;
A
#
# COMPACT_ATOMS: atom_id res chain seq x y z
N MET A 1 47.68 4.00 52.57
CA MET A 1 47.14 3.92 51.20
C MET A 1 46.19 5.08 50.99
N SER A 2 46.10 5.58 49.75
CA SER A 2 45.25 6.66 49.23
C SER A 2 45.87 8.07 49.22
N GLN A 3 46.60 8.37 48.12
CA GLN A 3 46.90 9.74 47.72
C GLN A 3 45.83 10.22 46.73
N LEU A 4 45.11 11.29 47.10
CA LEU A 4 44.23 12.02 46.19
C LEU A 4 45.07 12.98 45.33
N HIS A 5 45.12 12.72 44.03
CA HIS A 5 45.71 13.64 43.05
C HIS A 5 44.74 14.81 42.79
N TYR A 6 45.17 16.03 43.11
CA TYR A 6 44.46 17.26 42.77
C TYR A 6 44.81 17.71 41.34
N LEU A 7 43.82 17.78 40.45
CA LEU A 7 43.98 18.31 39.10
C LEU A 7 44.13 19.83 39.10
N THR A 8 45.09 20.34 38.32
CA THR A 8 45.39 21.77 38.16
C THR A 8 44.26 22.51 37.41
N PRO A 9 44.09 23.83 37.62
CA PRO A 9 43.00 24.59 37.01
C PRO A 9 42.99 24.56 35.46
N VAL A 10 44.16 24.45 34.82
CA VAL A 10 44.29 24.30 33.36
C VAL A 10 43.76 22.93 32.90
N GLN A 11 43.98 21.89 33.69
CA GLN A 11 43.52 20.53 33.43
C GLN A 11 42.00 20.37 33.67
N ARG A 12 41.44 21.14 34.61
CA ARG A 12 39.99 21.25 34.82
C ARG A 12 39.28 21.97 33.67
N LEU A 13 39.90 23.03 33.13
CA LEU A 13 39.37 23.75 31.97
C LEU A 13 39.32 22.84 30.74
N LEU A 14 40.39 22.07 30.49
CA LEU A 14 40.49 21.18 29.34
C LEU A 14 39.48 20.01 29.41
N VAL A 15 39.22 19.46 30.60
CA VAL A 15 38.18 18.43 30.80
C VAL A 15 36.76 19.00 30.60
N MET A 16 36.49 20.22 31.06
CA MET A 16 35.19 20.89 30.84
C MET A 16 34.93 21.19 29.36
N THR A 17 35.94 21.67 28.61
CA THR A 17 35.78 21.95 27.17
C THR A 17 35.59 20.68 26.35
N THR A 18 36.26 19.58 26.74
CA THR A 18 36.13 18.28 26.04
C THR A 18 34.78 17.60 26.34
N LEU A 19 34.21 17.84 27.54
CA LEU A 19 32.89 17.31 27.92
C LEU A 19 31.73 18.04 27.22
N CYS A 20 31.87 19.34 26.93
CA CYS A 20 30.87 20.10 26.16
C CYS A 20 30.83 19.76 24.65
N LEU A 21 31.91 19.21 24.08
CA LEU A 21 31.96 18.84 22.66
C LEU A 21 31.34 17.46 22.37
N LEU A 22 31.06 16.65 23.40
CA LEU A 22 30.46 15.32 23.27
C LEU A 22 28.92 15.34 23.32
N THR A 23 28.28 16.46 23.66
CA THR A 23 26.81 16.55 23.77
C THR A 23 26.10 17.01 22.48
N LEU A 24 26.84 17.28 21.40
CA LEU A 24 26.28 17.73 20.12
C LEU A 24 26.15 16.61 19.06
N ALA A 25 26.55 15.38 19.39
CA ALA A 25 26.40 14.20 18.51
C ALA A 25 25.18 13.32 18.87
N GLY A 26 24.25 13.85 19.65
CA GLY A 26 23.06 13.14 20.13
C GLY A 26 21.76 13.73 19.60
N CYS A 27 21.66 14.00 18.29
CA CYS A 27 20.35 13.96 17.65
C CYS A 27 19.92 12.49 17.67
N SER A 28 19.23 12.07 18.73
CA SER A 28 18.34 10.92 18.64
C SER A 28 17.37 11.24 17.51
N GLY A 29 17.64 10.68 16.33
CA GLY A 29 16.59 10.48 15.34
C GLY A 29 15.45 9.86 16.10
N THR A 30 14.38 10.61 16.25
CA THR A 30 13.10 10.08 16.64
C THR A 30 12.79 9.00 15.62
N ASP A 31 13.07 7.74 15.98
CA ASP A 31 12.48 6.52 15.40
C ASP A 31 10.98 6.56 15.71
N GLU A 32 10.29 7.61 15.25
CA GLU A 32 8.88 7.47 14.97
C GLU A 32 8.78 6.41 13.87
N PRO A 33 7.95 5.38 14.03
CA PRO A 33 7.76 4.41 12.97
C PRO A 33 7.33 5.16 11.72
N GLN A 34 8.25 5.27 10.75
CA GLN A 34 7.95 5.90 9.48
C GLN A 34 6.79 5.10 8.86
N PRO A 35 5.67 5.74 8.49
CA PRO A 35 4.60 5.05 7.80
C PRO A 35 5.18 4.27 6.63
N ALA A 36 4.82 2.98 6.50
CA ALA A 36 5.27 2.17 5.38
C ALA A 36 4.91 2.89 4.08
N ALA A 37 5.88 2.98 3.16
CA ALA A 37 5.64 3.59 1.85
C ALA A 37 4.52 2.82 1.14
N ARG A 38 3.62 3.49 0.41
CA ARG A 38 2.45 2.81 -0.19
C ARG A 38 2.85 1.68 -1.12
N GLY A 39 3.97 1.82 -1.82
CA GLY A 39 4.57 0.72 -2.59
C GLY A 39 4.84 -0.52 -1.74
N GLN A 40 5.41 -0.38 -0.54
CA GLN A 40 5.65 -1.49 0.39
C GLN A 40 4.35 -2.09 0.93
N LEU A 41 3.31 -1.28 1.15
CA LEU A 41 2.00 -1.79 1.52
C LEU A 41 1.39 -2.61 0.38
N LEU A 42 1.52 -2.16 -0.86
CA LEU A 42 0.98 -2.85 -2.03
C LEU A 42 1.74 -4.14 -2.35
N SER A 43 3.07 -4.16 -2.17
CA SER A 43 3.95 -5.28 -2.55
C SER A 43 3.76 -6.55 -1.71
N ARG A 44 2.65 -7.27 -1.95
CA ARG A 44 2.30 -8.54 -1.32
C ARG A 44 1.28 -9.31 -2.18
N ASN A 45 0.92 -10.49 -1.70
CA ASN A 45 -0.17 -11.28 -2.27
C ASN A 45 -1.52 -10.81 -1.74
N TRP A 46 -2.45 -10.60 -2.66
CA TRP A 46 -3.80 -10.16 -2.41
C TRP A 46 -4.81 -11.14 -3.01
N GLN A 47 -5.96 -11.25 -2.38
CA GLN A 47 -7.11 -12.02 -2.85
C GLN A 47 -8.38 -11.19 -2.78
N VAL A 48 -9.33 -11.45 -3.69
CA VAL A 48 -10.61 -10.73 -3.71
C VAL A 48 -11.47 -11.10 -2.51
N GLN A 49 -11.86 -10.09 -1.74
CA GLN A 49 -12.83 -10.22 -0.64
C GLN A 49 -14.23 -9.83 -1.10
N SER A 50 -14.36 -8.75 -1.87
CA SER A 50 -15.63 -8.34 -2.47
C SER A 50 -15.43 -7.56 -3.76
N ALA A 51 -16.43 -7.59 -4.62
CA ALA A 51 -16.47 -6.78 -5.82
C ALA A 51 -17.89 -6.24 -6.04
N GLN A 52 -17.95 -4.96 -6.41
CA GLN A 52 -19.18 -4.24 -6.62
C GLN A 52 -19.08 -3.38 -7.88
N TYR A 53 -20.23 -3.09 -8.49
CA TYR A 53 -20.33 -2.02 -9.45
C TYR A 53 -21.33 -0.97 -8.95
N SER A 54 -21.14 0.25 -9.41
CA SER A 54 -22.04 1.36 -9.14
C SER A 54 -22.33 2.12 -10.43
N TYR A 55 -23.59 2.50 -10.58
CA TYR A 55 -24.09 3.29 -11.70
C TYR A 55 -25.24 4.17 -11.21
N SER A 56 -25.18 5.47 -11.49
CA SER A 56 -26.10 6.46 -10.91
C SER A 56 -26.10 6.37 -9.37
N ASN A 57 -27.27 6.12 -8.76
CA ASN A 57 -27.46 5.94 -7.32
C ASN A 57 -27.55 4.46 -6.89
N LEU A 58 -27.28 3.52 -7.80
CA LEU A 58 -27.31 2.09 -7.52
C LEU A 58 -25.89 1.59 -7.21
N THR A 59 -25.77 0.76 -6.19
CA THR A 59 -24.56 -0.01 -5.88
C THR A 59 -24.96 -1.45 -5.70
N TYR A 60 -24.27 -2.34 -6.40
CA TYR A 60 -24.56 -3.76 -6.41
C TYR A 60 -23.28 -4.56 -6.15
N THR A 61 -23.31 -5.42 -5.14
CA THR A 61 -22.22 -6.36 -4.84
C THR A 61 -22.51 -7.66 -5.58
N TYR A 62 -21.71 -7.97 -6.59
CA TYR A 62 -21.87 -9.19 -7.40
C TYR A 62 -20.97 -10.34 -6.92
N TYR A 63 -20.01 -10.04 -6.05
CA TYR A 63 -19.18 -11.06 -5.40
C TYR A 63 -18.84 -10.67 -3.96
N GLN A 64 -19.00 -11.62 -3.06
CA GLN A 64 -18.52 -11.60 -1.69
C GLN A 64 -17.89 -12.96 -1.37
N LYS A 65 -16.63 -12.97 -0.94
CA LYS A 65 -15.95 -14.20 -0.50
C LYS A 65 -16.70 -14.80 0.70
N GLY A 66 -17.06 -16.09 0.60
CA GLY A 66 -17.88 -16.80 1.59
C GLY A 66 -19.38 -16.56 1.47
N GLY A 67 -19.82 -15.73 0.51
CA GLY A 67 -21.24 -15.57 0.18
C GLY A 67 -21.81 -16.80 -0.55
N THR A 68 -23.12 -17.02 -0.41
CA THR A 68 -23.82 -18.15 -1.03
C THR A 68 -24.53 -17.78 -2.34
N ALA A 69 -24.57 -16.50 -2.70
CA ALA A 69 -25.26 -15.97 -3.87
C ALA A 69 -24.36 -14.92 -4.55
N ASN A 70 -23.32 -15.39 -5.23
CA ASN A 70 -22.45 -14.56 -6.06
C ASN A 70 -22.83 -14.74 -7.53
N ASP A 71 -22.87 -13.65 -8.29
CA ASP A 71 -23.16 -13.67 -9.73
C ASP A 71 -21.91 -14.03 -10.56
N ALA A 72 -20.72 -13.86 -9.97
CA ALA A 72 -19.44 -14.29 -10.52
C ALA A 72 -18.61 -14.98 -9.43
N ASP A 73 -17.85 -16.01 -9.79
CA ASP A 73 -16.87 -16.60 -8.88
C ASP A 73 -15.50 -15.91 -9.07
N LEU A 74 -15.07 -15.17 -8.06
CA LEU A 74 -13.75 -14.53 -8.01
C LEU A 74 -12.84 -15.18 -6.97
N SER A 75 -13.19 -16.38 -6.48
CA SER A 75 -12.52 -17.02 -5.35
C SER A 75 -11.08 -17.42 -5.64
N ALA A 76 -10.73 -17.68 -6.90
CA ALA A 76 -9.37 -17.94 -7.35
C ALA A 76 -8.57 -16.69 -7.73
N TYR A 77 -9.19 -15.50 -7.77
CA TYR A 77 -8.52 -14.30 -8.24
C TYR A 77 -7.43 -13.89 -7.22
N ARG A 78 -6.18 -13.83 -7.67
CA ARG A 78 -5.03 -13.42 -6.86
C ARG A 78 -4.22 -12.35 -7.59
N PHE A 79 -3.76 -11.36 -6.84
CA PHE A 79 -2.84 -10.34 -7.32
C PHE A 79 -1.59 -10.40 -6.47
N ASN A 80 -0.44 -10.64 -7.08
CA ASN A 80 0.85 -10.57 -6.43
C ASN A 80 1.59 -9.35 -6.96
N PHE A 81 1.89 -8.38 -6.11
CA PHE A 81 2.74 -7.24 -6.47
C PHE A 81 4.10 -7.42 -5.82
N GLU A 82 5.15 -7.39 -6.63
CA GLU A 82 6.53 -7.44 -6.15
C GLU A 82 7.09 -6.04 -5.95
N SER A 83 7.97 -5.87 -4.96
CA SER A 83 8.64 -4.59 -4.69
C SER A 83 9.58 -4.13 -5.81
N SER A 84 9.88 -5.02 -6.76
CA SER A 84 10.63 -4.73 -7.99
C SER A 84 9.83 -3.90 -9.00
N GLY A 85 8.51 -3.80 -8.84
CA GLY A 85 7.62 -3.16 -9.81
C GLY A 85 6.95 -4.12 -10.78
N SER A 86 7.10 -5.45 -10.62
CA SER A 86 6.36 -6.44 -11.41
C SER A 86 5.14 -6.97 -10.67
N TYR A 87 4.11 -7.38 -11.41
CA TYR A 87 2.91 -8.02 -10.84
C TYR A 87 2.56 -9.31 -11.56
N THR A 88 1.85 -10.19 -10.85
CA THR A 88 1.16 -11.35 -11.41
C THR A 88 -0.30 -11.29 -11.02
N PHE A 89 -1.19 -11.46 -12.00
CA PHE A 89 -2.61 -11.68 -11.78
C PHE A 89 -2.98 -13.11 -12.17
N LEU A 90 -3.63 -13.83 -11.27
CA LEU A 90 -4.11 -15.19 -11.48
C LEU A 90 -5.64 -15.20 -11.39
N ASN A 91 -6.30 -15.88 -12.33
CA ASN A 91 -7.70 -16.28 -12.24
C ASN A 91 -7.82 -17.81 -12.37
N ASP A 92 -9.03 -18.35 -12.44
CA ASP A 92 -9.30 -19.79 -12.54
C ASP A 92 -8.65 -20.51 -13.73
N SER A 93 -8.27 -19.77 -14.77
CA SER A 93 -7.90 -20.32 -16.08
C SER A 93 -6.56 -19.82 -16.61
N THR A 94 -6.13 -18.63 -16.21
CA THR A 94 -4.99 -17.93 -16.78
C THR A 94 -4.20 -17.16 -15.74
N SER A 95 -2.90 -17.00 -16.03
CA SER A 95 -2.01 -16.10 -15.32
C SER A 95 -1.54 -15.02 -16.28
N PHE A 96 -1.60 -13.78 -15.83
CA PHE A 96 -1.06 -12.61 -16.50
C PHE A 96 0.09 -12.05 -15.67
N GLN A 97 1.11 -11.52 -16.34
CA GLN A 97 2.26 -10.89 -15.71
C GLN A 97 2.52 -9.57 -16.42
N GLY A 98 3.03 -8.60 -15.67
CA GLY A 98 3.31 -7.27 -16.19
C GLY A 98 4.03 -6.40 -15.18
N ASP A 99 4.06 -5.11 -15.44
CA ASP A 99 4.69 -4.11 -14.58
C ASP A 99 3.63 -3.19 -13.95
N TRP A 100 3.92 -2.70 -12.75
CA TRP A 100 3.07 -1.76 -12.04
C TRP A 100 3.89 -0.57 -11.53
N GLU A 101 3.22 0.57 -11.46
CA GLU A 101 3.75 1.77 -10.80
C GLU A 101 2.64 2.51 -10.05
N LEU A 102 3.05 3.29 -9.06
CA LEU A 102 2.18 4.23 -8.36
C LEU A 102 2.39 5.63 -8.94
N VAL A 103 1.34 6.19 -9.52
CA VAL A 103 1.34 7.53 -10.13
C VAL A 103 0.40 8.46 -9.37
N ASP A 104 0.35 9.73 -9.76
CA ASP A 104 -0.51 10.76 -9.17
C ASP A 104 -0.37 10.84 -7.64
N GLN A 105 0.87 11.02 -7.17
CA GLN A 105 1.19 11.06 -5.73
C GLN A 105 0.74 9.79 -5.00
N GLU A 106 0.90 8.63 -5.65
CA GLU A 106 0.56 7.30 -5.13
C GLU A 106 -0.95 7.05 -4.90
N SER A 107 -1.80 7.86 -5.54
CA SER A 107 -3.26 7.70 -5.53
C SER A 107 -3.81 6.82 -6.66
N THR A 108 -2.99 6.56 -7.69
CA THR A 108 -3.34 5.73 -8.85
C THR A 108 -2.36 4.57 -8.98
N LEU A 109 -2.88 3.35 -9.08
CA LEU A 109 -2.13 2.18 -9.54
C LEU A 109 -2.22 2.13 -11.06
N ARG A 110 -1.07 2.16 -11.75
CA ARG A 110 -1.00 1.96 -13.19
C ARG A 110 -0.39 0.60 -13.49
N LEU A 111 -1.08 -0.18 -14.32
CA LEU A 111 -0.57 -1.46 -14.84
C LEU A 111 -0.16 -1.29 -16.31
N ASP A 112 1.04 -1.79 -16.62
CA ASP A 112 1.60 -1.89 -17.98
C ASP A 112 1.64 -0.56 -18.75
N GLY A 113 1.71 0.56 -18.03
CA GLY A 113 1.71 1.90 -18.62
C GLY A 113 0.36 2.34 -19.24
N GLN A 114 -0.71 1.56 -19.07
CA GLN A 114 -1.97 1.75 -19.81
C GLN A 114 -3.21 1.79 -18.93
N SER A 115 -3.30 0.92 -17.93
CA SER A 115 -4.53 0.72 -17.17
C SER A 115 -4.42 1.38 -15.80
N ASP A 116 -5.23 2.40 -15.57
CA ASP A 116 -5.23 3.19 -14.34
C ASP A 116 -6.37 2.79 -13.41
N PHE A 117 -6.02 2.56 -12.15
CA PHE A 117 -6.93 2.18 -11.08
C PHE A 117 -6.79 3.16 -9.92
N SER A 118 -7.87 3.85 -9.57
CA SER A 118 -7.88 4.76 -8.41
C SER A 118 -7.81 3.93 -7.13
N ILE A 119 -6.83 4.21 -6.27
CA ILE A 119 -6.68 3.56 -4.98
C ILE A 119 -7.56 4.28 -3.97
N LEU A 120 -8.60 3.60 -3.49
CA LEU A 120 -9.54 4.13 -2.50
C LEU A 120 -9.01 3.94 -1.08
N THR A 121 -8.40 2.79 -0.80
CA THR A 121 -7.80 2.47 0.50
C THR A 121 -6.63 1.51 0.29
N LEU A 122 -5.52 1.75 0.97
CA LEU A 122 -4.38 0.84 1.00
C LEU A 122 -3.81 0.82 2.41
N SER A 123 -3.79 -0.36 3.01
CA SER A 123 -3.38 -0.61 4.38
C SER A 123 -2.87 -2.04 4.51
N ASP A 124 -2.41 -2.45 5.69
CA ASP A 124 -1.95 -3.82 5.90
C ASP A 124 -3.03 -4.90 5.76
N THR A 125 -4.31 -4.50 5.86
CA THR A 125 -5.44 -5.44 5.87
C THR A 125 -6.34 -5.32 4.65
N ASN A 126 -6.32 -4.19 3.96
CA ASN A 126 -7.21 -3.92 2.84
C ASN A 126 -6.49 -3.17 1.73
N PHE A 127 -6.76 -3.57 0.50
CA PHE A 127 -6.47 -2.83 -0.70
C PHE A 127 -7.75 -2.69 -1.52
N ASP A 128 -8.33 -1.49 -1.49
CA ASP A 128 -9.55 -1.14 -2.20
C ASP A 128 -9.17 -0.25 -3.40
N PHE A 129 -9.61 -0.62 -4.60
CA PHE A 129 -9.39 0.18 -5.82
C PHE A 129 -10.64 0.20 -6.70
N SER A 130 -10.69 1.19 -7.59
CA SER A 130 -11.76 1.33 -8.56
C SER A 130 -11.28 1.72 -9.95
N PHE A 131 -12.06 1.37 -10.95
CA PHE A 131 -11.92 1.84 -12.33
C PHE A 131 -13.31 2.03 -12.94
N THR A 132 -13.39 2.81 -14.01
CA THR A 132 -14.63 3.03 -14.76
C THR A 132 -14.59 2.32 -16.09
N SER A 133 -15.73 1.75 -16.51
CA SER A 133 -15.94 1.22 -17.85
C SER A 133 -17.11 1.93 -18.50
N GLU A 134 -17.06 2.09 -19.82
CA GLU A 134 -18.22 2.46 -20.63
C GLU A 134 -18.99 1.18 -20.97
N GLU A 135 -20.20 1.07 -20.44
CA GLU A 135 -21.10 -0.05 -20.66
C GLU A 135 -22.36 0.45 -21.39
N THR A 136 -23.27 -0.47 -21.70
CA THR A 136 -24.55 -0.14 -22.32
C THR A 136 -25.69 -0.66 -21.46
N ASP A 137 -26.70 0.18 -21.19
CA ASP A 137 -27.89 -0.23 -20.42
C ASP A 137 -28.91 -1.02 -21.27
N ALA A 138 -30.01 -1.43 -20.64
CA ALA A 138 -31.07 -2.20 -21.30
C ALA A 138 -31.76 -1.45 -22.46
N ASP A 139 -31.65 -0.12 -22.51
CA ASP A 139 -32.21 0.74 -23.57
C ASP A 139 -31.16 1.10 -24.64
N ASN A 140 -30.02 0.41 -24.64
CA ASN A 140 -28.89 0.61 -25.54
C ASN A 140 -28.24 2.01 -25.41
N LYS A 141 -28.33 2.63 -24.23
CA LYS A 141 -27.68 3.90 -23.94
C LYS A 141 -26.30 3.65 -23.30
N ALA A 142 -25.30 4.41 -23.74
CA ALA A 142 -23.99 4.41 -23.12
C ALA A 142 -24.06 4.93 -21.69
N ILE A 143 -23.46 4.16 -20.77
CA ILE A 143 -23.41 4.46 -19.34
C ILE A 143 -21.98 4.28 -18.83
N THR A 144 -21.60 5.05 -17.81
CA THR A 144 -20.32 4.86 -17.13
C THR A 144 -20.56 4.09 -15.84
N VAL A 145 -19.97 2.91 -15.74
CA VAL A 145 -20.07 2.04 -14.56
C VAL A 145 -18.75 2.09 -13.80
N GLN A 146 -18.80 2.39 -12.50
CA GLN A 146 -17.63 2.31 -11.64
C GLN A 146 -17.59 0.95 -10.95
N TYR A 147 -16.54 0.20 -11.21
CA TYR A 147 -16.24 -1.05 -10.52
C TYR A 147 -15.35 -0.76 -9.31
N THR A 148 -15.62 -1.41 -8.19
CA THR A 148 -14.80 -1.32 -6.98
C THR A 148 -14.50 -2.72 -6.47
N TYR A 149 -13.22 -2.98 -6.21
CA TYR A 149 -12.73 -4.22 -5.65
C TYR A 149 -12.15 -3.94 -4.28
N ARG A 150 -12.49 -4.81 -3.33
CA ARG A 150 -11.80 -4.91 -2.05
C ARG A 150 -10.99 -6.18 -2.04
N LEU A 151 -9.68 -6.02 -1.84
CA LEU A 151 -8.74 -7.10 -1.67
C LEU A 151 -8.28 -7.17 -0.21
N ILE A 152 -7.98 -8.39 0.25
CA ILE A 152 -7.33 -8.66 1.53
C ILE A 152 -6.04 -9.45 1.28
N PRO A 153 -5.08 -9.45 2.22
CA PRO A 153 -3.90 -10.30 2.09
C PRO A 153 -4.28 -11.76 1.86
N ALA A 154 -3.60 -12.41 0.91
CA ALA A 154 -3.68 -13.85 0.73
C ALA A 154 -2.65 -14.52 1.64
N ASN A 155 -3.10 -15.48 2.44
CA ASN A 155 -2.24 -16.32 3.29
C ASN A 155 -1.47 -17.35 2.46
#